data_AF-X0W8X0-F1
#
_entry.id   AF-X0W8X0-F1
#
_cell.length_a   1.000
_cell.length_b   1.000
_cell.length_c   1.000
_cell.angle_alpha   90.00
_cell.angle_beta   90.00
_cell.angle_gamma   90.00
#
_symmetry.space_group_name_H-M   'P 1'
#
loop_
_entity.id
_entity.type
_entity.pdbx_description
1 polymer ?
#
loop_
_entity_poly.entity_id
_entity_poly.type
_entity_poly.pdbx_seq_one_letter_code
_entity_poly.pdbx_strand_id
1 'polypeptide(L)'
;LNWILKELEENQSIFGIHRSLFYIPEKDSPYAIENLFGHYLATPIGPGAGPHTQLTQNILCAWLSGGRFIELKTVQIMDELEIPRPCIDMEDEGYNVEWSQELGLDQSASEYVKAWALIHVLRRVLGFEGNVPFGTVFNMSVGYDLEGIQSPPMTRFMDRLEDASEEIGAIQALLKKFPRFGDVEILARVTNNVTLSTMHGCPPDEIERIARFLLEERGLHTTVKLNPTLLGQEAVMHVLHDHLGFREIHIPDRVFE
;
A
#
# COMPACT_ATOMS: atom_id res chain seq x y z
N LEU A 1 19.57 2.98 -2.44
CA LEU A 1 19.96 3.63 -3.72
C LEU A 1 21.19 3.00 -4.36
N ASN A 2 22.37 2.95 -3.70
CA ASN A 2 23.57 2.32 -4.28
C ASN A 2 23.33 0.92 -4.86
N TRP A 3 22.63 0.06 -4.12
CA TRP A 3 22.25 -1.27 -4.61
C TRP A 3 21.46 -1.19 -5.93
N ILE A 4 20.34 -0.46 -5.95
CA ILE A 4 19.50 -0.27 -7.14
C ILE A 4 20.32 0.22 -8.34
N LEU A 5 21.17 1.23 -8.16
CA LEU A 5 21.96 1.80 -9.26
C LEU A 5 23.00 0.81 -9.78
N LYS A 6 23.71 0.14 -8.87
CA LYS A 6 24.74 -0.83 -9.21
C LYS A 6 24.14 -2.04 -9.93
N GLU A 7 23.04 -2.58 -9.45
CA GLU A 7 22.35 -3.71 -10.08
C GLU A 7 21.81 -3.34 -11.47
N LEU A 8 21.26 -2.12 -11.62
CA LEU A 8 20.79 -1.65 -12.92
C LEU A 8 21.93 -1.49 -13.92
N GLU A 9 23.09 -0.98 -13.47
CA GLU A 9 24.27 -0.81 -14.31
C GLU A 9 24.88 -2.16 -14.71
N GLU A 10 25.15 -3.03 -13.74
CA GLU A 10 25.87 -4.29 -13.94
C GLU A 10 25.00 -5.40 -14.55
N ASN A 11 23.72 -5.48 -14.14
CA ASN A 11 22.85 -6.61 -14.44
C ASN A 11 21.59 -6.24 -15.22
N GLN A 12 21.42 -4.96 -15.60
CA GLN A 12 20.18 -4.46 -16.22
C GLN A 12 18.92 -4.85 -15.43
N SER A 13 19.01 -4.89 -14.11
CA SER A 13 17.91 -5.31 -13.24
C SER A 13 17.83 -4.45 -11.97
N ILE A 14 16.67 -4.47 -11.33
CA ILE A 14 16.47 -3.91 -9.99
C ILE A 14 15.71 -4.93 -9.18
N PHE A 15 16.27 -5.37 -8.05
CA PHE A 15 15.71 -6.42 -7.19
C PHE A 15 15.37 -7.71 -7.97
N GLY A 16 16.23 -8.10 -8.91
CA GLY A 16 16.08 -9.29 -9.75
C GLY A 16 15.11 -9.13 -10.92
N ILE A 17 14.38 -8.02 -11.04
CA ILE A 17 13.51 -7.76 -12.19
C ILE A 17 14.37 -7.18 -13.31
N HIS A 18 14.51 -7.93 -14.40
CA HIS A 18 15.25 -7.47 -15.58
C HIS A 18 14.50 -6.32 -16.28
N ARG A 19 15.26 -5.35 -16.82
CA ARG A 19 14.76 -4.12 -17.43
C ARG A 19 13.77 -4.34 -18.57
N SER A 20 13.87 -5.47 -19.27
CA SER A 20 12.90 -5.86 -20.31
C SER A 20 11.48 -6.11 -19.78
N LEU A 21 11.33 -6.30 -18.47
CA LEU A 21 10.04 -6.47 -17.78
C LEU A 21 9.56 -5.18 -17.11
N PHE A 22 10.33 -4.10 -17.18
CA PHE A 22 9.89 -2.83 -16.62
C PHE A 22 8.74 -2.26 -17.44
N TYR A 23 7.70 -1.84 -16.74
CA TYR A 23 6.63 -1.08 -17.35
C TYR A 23 7.13 0.30 -17.77
N ILE A 24 6.93 0.64 -19.05
CA ILE A 24 7.26 1.94 -19.61
C ILE A 24 5.95 2.74 -19.72
N PRO A 25 5.77 3.82 -18.94
CA PRO A 25 4.56 4.63 -19.00
C PRO A 25 4.48 5.42 -20.31
N GLU A 26 3.29 5.49 -20.90
CA GLU A 26 2.98 6.33 -22.06
C GLU A 26 2.07 7.49 -21.64
N LYS A 27 2.28 8.66 -22.26
CA LYS A 27 1.59 9.91 -21.89
C LYS A 27 0.07 9.82 -22.06
N ASP A 28 -0.38 9.17 -23.14
CA ASP A 28 -1.79 9.14 -23.54
C ASP A 28 -2.38 7.72 -23.39
N SER A 29 -2.03 7.04 -22.31
CA SER A 29 -2.51 5.69 -22.01
C SER A 29 -4.06 5.68 -21.89
N PRO A 30 -4.80 4.87 -22.66
CA PRO A 30 -6.27 4.94 -22.71
C PRO A 30 -6.96 4.50 -21.41
N TYR A 31 -6.23 3.82 -20.54
CA TYR A 31 -6.68 3.36 -19.23
C TYR A 31 -6.24 4.28 -18.08
N ALA A 32 -5.50 5.35 -18.35
CA ALA A 32 -5.10 6.29 -17.31
C ALA A 32 -6.34 7.01 -16.74
N ILE A 33 -6.29 7.32 -15.45
CA ILE A 33 -7.33 8.09 -14.78
C ILE A 33 -6.79 9.49 -14.52
N GLU A 34 -7.37 10.50 -15.18
CA GLU A 34 -6.92 11.89 -15.09
C GLU A 34 -6.97 12.46 -13.68
N ASN A 35 -7.97 12.05 -12.91
CA ASN A 35 -8.20 12.57 -11.57
C ASN A 35 -8.79 11.49 -10.64
N LEU A 36 -7.90 10.72 -10.01
CA LEU A 36 -8.21 9.88 -8.86
C LEU A 36 -7.69 10.59 -7.59
N PHE A 37 -8.61 11.00 -6.71
CA PHE A 37 -8.26 11.68 -5.45
C PHE A 37 -7.45 12.96 -5.64
N GLY A 38 -7.64 13.69 -6.75
CA GLY A 38 -6.84 14.86 -7.09
C GLY A 38 -5.54 14.56 -7.85
N HIS A 39 -5.27 13.29 -8.18
CA HIS A 39 -4.01 12.86 -8.81
C HIS A 39 -4.25 12.17 -10.15
N TYR A 40 -3.32 12.36 -11.08
CA TYR A 40 -3.26 11.52 -12.28
C TYR A 40 -2.75 10.12 -11.90
N LEU A 41 -3.46 9.07 -12.31
CA LEU A 41 -3.07 7.67 -12.13
C LEU A 41 -2.76 7.04 -13.49
N ALA A 42 -1.50 6.62 -13.68
CA ALA A 42 -1.04 6.14 -14.99
C ALA A 42 -1.56 4.75 -15.37
N THR A 43 -1.76 3.86 -14.38
CA THR A 43 -2.39 2.55 -14.58
C THR A 43 -3.42 2.32 -13.46
N PRO A 44 -4.64 1.84 -13.76
CA PRO A 44 -5.66 1.58 -12.75
C PRO A 44 -5.44 0.20 -12.09
N ILE A 45 -4.18 -0.19 -11.89
CA ILE A 45 -3.78 -1.50 -11.40
C ILE A 45 -2.68 -1.29 -10.37
N GLY A 46 -2.71 -2.10 -9.32
CA GLY A 46 -1.59 -2.27 -8.42
C GLY A 46 -1.94 -3.16 -7.23
N PRO A 47 -0.99 -3.34 -6.31
CA PRO A 47 -1.14 -4.28 -5.21
C PRO A 47 -2.14 -3.78 -4.16
N GLY A 48 -2.91 -4.73 -3.63
CA GLY A 48 -3.74 -4.52 -2.44
C GLY A 48 -2.93 -4.59 -1.14
N ALA A 49 -3.50 -4.10 -0.04
CA ALA A 49 -2.84 -4.13 1.26
C ALA A 49 -2.54 -5.58 1.67
N GLY A 50 -1.25 -5.90 1.81
CA GLY A 50 -0.78 -7.24 2.08
C GLY A 50 0.72 -7.27 2.35
N PRO A 51 1.31 -8.46 2.58
CA PRO A 51 2.73 -8.59 2.92
C PRO A 51 3.66 -7.94 1.89
N HIS A 52 3.23 -7.95 0.62
CA HIS A 52 3.97 -7.39 -0.50
C HIS A 52 3.95 -5.85 -0.58
N THR A 53 3.15 -5.16 0.24
CA THR A 53 3.11 -3.68 0.33
C THR A 53 3.62 -3.14 1.67
N GLN A 54 4.41 -3.94 2.40
CA GLN A 54 5.00 -3.54 3.67
C GLN A 54 6.43 -2.98 3.53
N LEU A 55 7.24 -3.58 2.64
CA LEU A 55 8.64 -3.21 2.46
C LEU A 55 8.87 -2.35 1.22
N THR A 56 9.80 -1.41 1.33
CA THR A 56 10.22 -0.51 0.26
C THR A 56 10.54 -1.27 -1.02
N GLN A 57 11.32 -2.34 -0.93
CA GLN A 57 11.78 -3.10 -2.09
C GLN A 57 10.59 -3.72 -2.85
N ASN A 58 9.63 -4.29 -2.13
CA ASN A 58 8.47 -4.95 -2.72
C ASN A 58 7.54 -3.92 -3.39
N ILE A 59 7.33 -2.76 -2.75
CA ILE A 59 6.59 -1.63 -3.33
C ILE A 59 7.27 -1.17 -4.64
N LEU A 60 8.59 -1.04 -4.63
CA LEU A 60 9.35 -0.66 -5.83
C LEU A 60 9.28 -1.73 -6.92
N CYS A 61 9.29 -3.02 -6.58
CA CYS A 61 9.10 -4.11 -7.54
C CYS A 61 7.70 -4.05 -8.21
N ALA A 62 6.65 -3.84 -7.42
CA ALA A 62 5.30 -3.65 -7.94
C ALA A 62 5.23 -2.43 -8.88
N TRP A 63 5.87 -1.32 -8.49
CA TRP A 63 5.95 -0.12 -9.32
C TRP A 63 6.75 -0.33 -10.61
N LEU A 64 7.90 -1.00 -10.56
CA LEU A 64 8.69 -1.33 -11.74
C LEU A 64 7.90 -2.20 -12.72
N SER A 65 6.99 -3.03 -12.21
CA SER A 65 6.15 -3.95 -13.00
C SER A 65 4.83 -3.32 -13.45
N GLY A 66 4.63 -2.01 -13.22
CA GLY A 66 3.47 -1.26 -13.74
C GLY A 66 2.35 -0.99 -12.73
N GLY A 67 2.50 -1.41 -11.47
CA GLY A 67 1.59 -1.04 -10.39
C GLY A 67 1.69 0.47 -10.11
N ARG A 68 0.56 1.18 -10.13
CA ARG A 68 0.54 2.63 -9.87
C ARG A 68 -0.43 3.04 -8.77
N PHE A 69 -1.44 2.23 -8.49
CA PHE A 69 -2.25 2.34 -7.29
C PHE A 69 -1.72 1.36 -6.25
N ILE A 70 -1.05 1.86 -5.21
CA ILE A 70 -0.40 1.01 -4.20
C ILE A 70 -1.16 1.16 -2.89
N GLU A 71 -1.98 0.16 -2.55
CA GLU A 71 -2.60 0.06 -1.23
C GLU A 71 -1.53 -0.44 -0.24
N LEU A 72 -1.07 0.45 0.62
CA LEU A 72 -0.04 0.17 1.62
C LEU A 72 -0.57 -0.85 2.63
N LYS A 73 0.32 -1.65 3.21
CA LYS A 73 -0.07 -2.66 4.20
C LYS A 73 -0.88 -2.02 5.32
N THR A 74 -2.04 -2.61 5.61
CA THR A 74 -2.93 -2.17 6.68
C THR A 74 -2.19 -2.14 8.00
N VAL A 75 -2.28 -1.00 8.68
CA VAL A 75 -1.75 -0.80 10.02
C VAL A 75 -2.87 -0.63 11.04
N GLN A 76 -2.55 -0.92 12.29
CA GLN A 76 -3.46 -0.80 13.43
C GLN A 76 -2.71 -0.49 14.71
N ILE A 77 -3.45 -0.17 15.78
CA ILE A 77 -2.88 0.15 17.10
C ILE A 77 -2.16 -1.04 17.75
N MET A 78 -2.58 -2.27 17.47
CA MET A 78 -1.92 -3.49 17.94
C MET A 78 -0.78 -3.87 16.98
N ASP A 79 0.37 -3.21 17.12
CA ASP A 79 1.54 -3.40 16.24
C ASP A 79 2.68 -4.25 16.84
N GLU A 80 2.50 -4.76 18.06
CA GLU A 80 3.43 -5.66 18.77
C GLU A 80 2.85 -7.07 19.00
N LEU A 81 2.08 -7.59 18.04
CA LEU A 81 1.46 -8.91 18.16
C LEU A 81 2.48 -10.05 18.10
N GLU A 82 2.51 -10.90 19.13
CA GLU A 82 3.19 -12.19 19.10
C GLU A 82 2.30 -13.25 18.42
N ILE A 83 2.54 -13.50 17.14
CA ILE A 83 1.84 -14.53 16.36
C ILE A 83 2.76 -15.68 15.97
N PRO A 84 2.24 -16.92 15.86
CA PRO A 84 2.99 -18.04 15.29
C PRO A 84 3.49 -17.72 13.89
N ARG A 85 4.75 -18.09 13.60
CA ARG A 85 5.38 -17.90 12.27
C ARG A 85 5.84 -19.25 11.71
N PRO A 86 5.64 -19.53 10.40
CA PRO A 86 5.04 -18.64 9.38
C PRO A 86 3.55 -18.37 9.65
N CYS A 87 3.14 -17.11 9.46
CA CYS A 87 1.77 -16.64 9.68
C CYS A 87 0.93 -16.62 8.39
N ILE A 88 1.58 -16.98 7.28
CA ILE A 88 1.02 -17.06 5.94
C ILE A 88 1.57 -18.32 5.30
N ASP A 89 0.67 -19.11 4.74
CA ASP A 89 0.97 -20.26 3.90
C ASP A 89 0.45 -19.97 2.48
N MET A 90 1.32 -20.06 1.48
CA MET A 90 1.04 -19.68 0.08
C MET A 90 1.49 -20.78 -0.87
N GLU A 91 0.98 -22.00 -0.69
CA GLU A 91 1.18 -23.10 -1.63
C GLU A 91 0.27 -22.93 -2.87
N ASP A 92 -0.97 -23.39 -2.79
CA ASP A 92 -1.99 -23.23 -3.84
C ASP A 92 -3.06 -22.22 -3.40
N GLU A 93 -3.77 -22.49 -2.29
CA GLU A 93 -4.57 -21.48 -1.59
C GLU A 93 -3.74 -20.74 -0.55
N GLY A 94 -3.96 -19.43 -0.45
CA GLY A 94 -3.31 -18.61 0.57
C GLY A 94 -4.07 -18.65 1.89
N TYR A 95 -3.47 -19.20 2.94
CA TYR A 95 -3.99 -19.15 4.30
C TYR A 95 -3.22 -18.13 5.14
N ASN A 96 -3.91 -17.37 5.99
CA ASN A 96 -3.26 -16.51 6.99
C ASN A 96 -3.89 -16.70 8.37
N VAL A 97 -3.14 -16.36 9.42
CA VAL A 97 -3.63 -16.37 10.82
C VAL A 97 -4.32 -15.05 11.19
N GLU A 98 -5.00 -14.41 10.23
CA GLU A 98 -5.68 -13.11 10.34
C GLU A 98 -4.74 -11.89 10.50
N TRP A 99 -3.64 -12.06 11.24
CA TRP A 99 -2.66 -11.03 11.50
C TRP A 99 -1.41 -11.22 10.63
N SER A 100 -0.99 -10.16 9.95
CA SER A 100 0.15 -10.21 9.02
C SER A 100 0.87 -8.88 8.88
N GLN A 101 0.64 -7.94 9.81
CA GLN A 101 1.49 -6.76 9.94
C GLN A 101 2.74 -7.19 10.71
N GLU A 102 3.91 -7.08 10.10
CA GLU A 102 5.17 -7.46 10.77
C GLU A 102 5.98 -6.26 11.28
N LEU A 103 5.74 -5.07 10.70
CA LEU A 103 6.42 -3.84 11.08
C LEU A 103 5.54 -3.00 12.02
N GLY A 104 6.19 -2.40 13.03
CA GLY A 104 5.55 -1.39 13.87
C GLY A 104 5.12 -0.16 13.04
N LEU A 105 4.27 0.69 13.62
CA LEU A 105 3.76 1.90 12.95
C LEU A 105 4.88 2.79 12.41
N ASP A 106 5.89 3.06 13.25
CA ASP A 106 7.00 3.93 12.87
C ASP A 106 7.90 3.33 11.79
N GLN A 107 8.08 2.01 11.81
CA GLN A 107 8.84 1.29 10.80
C GLN A 107 8.09 1.29 9.46
N SER A 108 6.77 1.06 9.50
CA SER A 108 5.89 1.08 8.33
C SER A 108 5.90 2.44 7.65
N ALA A 109 5.65 3.53 8.39
CA ALA A 109 5.71 4.89 7.85
C ALA A 109 7.08 5.18 7.21
N SER A 110 8.17 4.75 7.87
CA SER A 110 9.52 4.92 7.33
C SER A 110 9.73 4.17 6.01
N GLU A 111 9.26 2.93 5.88
CA GLU A 111 9.29 2.17 4.61
C GLU A 111 8.49 2.87 3.51
N TYR A 112 7.32 3.42 3.82
CA TYR A 112 6.46 4.07 2.83
C TYR A 112 7.05 5.38 2.32
N VAL A 113 7.59 6.22 3.23
CA VAL A 113 8.30 7.46 2.84
C VAL A 113 9.55 7.14 2.01
N LYS A 114 10.30 6.09 2.38
CA LYS A 114 11.46 5.61 1.60
C LYS A 114 11.05 5.17 0.19
N ALA A 115 9.99 4.38 0.05
CA ALA A 115 9.47 3.94 -1.25
C ALA A 115 9.03 5.13 -2.10
N TRP A 116 8.28 6.06 -1.51
CA TRP A 116 7.81 7.28 -2.17
C TRP A 116 8.97 8.12 -2.72
N ALA A 117 9.99 8.38 -1.90
CA ALA A 117 11.18 9.12 -2.31
C ALA A 117 11.97 8.38 -3.40
N LEU A 118 12.12 7.07 -3.29
CA LEU A 118 12.85 6.28 -4.28
C LEU A 118 12.11 6.20 -5.62
N ILE A 119 10.77 6.23 -5.65
CA ILE A 119 10.00 6.33 -6.89
C ILE A 119 10.34 7.64 -7.63
N HIS A 120 10.39 8.77 -6.94
CA HIS A 120 10.78 10.05 -7.55
C HIS A 120 12.19 9.97 -8.17
N VAL A 121 13.15 9.40 -7.45
CA VAL A 121 14.51 9.17 -7.96
C VAL A 121 14.51 8.22 -9.15
N LEU A 122 13.77 7.11 -9.07
CA LEU A 122 13.71 6.10 -10.13
C LEU A 122 13.10 6.63 -11.42
N ARG A 123 12.13 7.55 -11.34
CA ARG A 123 11.62 8.24 -12.53
C ARG A 123 12.73 8.97 -13.27
N ARG A 124 13.64 9.65 -12.56
CA ARG A 124 14.83 10.26 -13.18
C ARG A 124 15.82 9.21 -13.69
N VAL A 125 16.03 8.13 -12.94
CA VAL A 125 16.92 7.02 -13.35
C VAL A 125 16.48 6.42 -14.70
N LEU A 126 15.18 6.19 -14.85
CA LEU A 126 14.55 5.54 -16.00
C LEU A 126 14.14 6.50 -17.13
N GLY A 127 14.30 7.83 -16.94
CA GLY A 127 13.99 8.83 -17.96
C GLY A 127 12.50 9.18 -18.07
N PHE A 128 11.70 8.92 -17.05
CA PHE A 128 10.26 9.24 -17.01
C PHE A 128 9.96 10.63 -16.45
N GLU A 129 10.89 11.19 -15.68
CA GLU A 129 10.76 12.54 -15.14
C GLU A 129 10.70 13.58 -16.28
N GLY A 130 9.75 14.51 -16.18
CA GLY A 130 9.50 15.55 -17.19
C GLY A 130 8.82 15.06 -18.49
N ASN A 131 8.87 13.76 -18.78
CA ASN A 131 8.34 13.18 -20.01
C ASN A 131 6.89 12.66 -19.87
N VAL A 132 6.53 12.16 -18.69
CA VAL A 132 5.17 11.71 -18.35
C VAL A 132 4.73 12.29 -17.00
N PRO A 133 3.41 12.33 -16.69
CA PRO A 133 2.94 12.69 -15.36
C PRO A 133 3.45 11.72 -14.26
N PHE A 134 3.38 12.12 -12.98
CA PHE A 134 3.85 11.27 -11.86
C PHE A 134 3.12 9.93 -11.76
N GLY A 135 1.81 9.95 -11.93
CA GLY A 135 1.06 8.74 -12.26
C GLY A 135 0.99 7.68 -11.18
N THR A 136 1.46 7.93 -9.96
CA THR A 136 1.51 6.97 -8.86
C THR A 136 0.71 7.51 -7.68
N VAL A 137 -0.17 6.67 -7.11
CA VAL A 137 -0.99 6.98 -5.95
C VAL A 137 -0.70 5.93 -4.88
N PHE A 138 -0.24 6.38 -3.72
CA PHE A 138 -0.26 5.56 -2.52
C PHE A 138 -1.62 5.73 -1.83
N ASN A 139 -2.15 4.64 -1.32
CA ASN A 139 -3.35 4.61 -0.50
C ASN A 139 -2.95 4.02 0.86
N MET A 140 -3.06 4.79 1.93
CA MET A 140 -2.79 4.22 3.26
C MET A 140 -3.94 3.28 3.63
N SER A 141 -3.66 2.19 4.33
CA SER A 141 -4.70 1.28 4.80
C SER A 141 -4.66 1.25 6.33
N VAL A 142 -5.80 1.48 6.98
CA VAL A 142 -5.95 1.48 8.44
C VAL A 142 -7.11 0.59 8.84
N GLY A 143 -7.06 0.01 10.03
CA GLY A 143 -8.13 -0.83 10.57
C GLY A 143 -8.19 -0.77 12.09
N TYR A 144 -8.82 -1.78 12.68
CA TYR A 144 -9.19 -1.88 14.11
C TYR A 144 -10.53 -1.18 14.42
N ASP A 145 -10.64 -0.49 15.55
CA ASP A 145 -11.83 0.27 15.98
C ASP A 145 -11.57 1.79 15.96
N LEU A 146 -12.62 2.60 16.20
CA LEU A 146 -12.50 4.05 16.19
C LEU A 146 -11.54 4.56 17.26
N GLU A 147 -11.57 3.98 18.47
CA GLU A 147 -10.69 4.39 19.57
C GLU A 147 -9.21 4.21 19.19
N GLY A 148 -8.88 3.05 18.62
CA GLY A 148 -7.55 2.72 18.11
C GLY A 148 -7.14 3.64 16.97
N ILE A 149 -8.02 3.92 16.00
CA ILE A 149 -7.73 4.83 14.89
C ILE A 149 -7.51 6.27 15.37
N GLN A 150 -8.22 6.70 16.40
CA GLN A 150 -8.06 8.03 17.01
C GLN A 150 -6.86 8.13 17.96
N SER A 151 -6.21 7.00 18.28
CA SER A 151 -5.10 6.98 19.22
C SER A 151 -3.89 7.81 18.74
N PRO A 152 -3.08 8.36 19.65
CA PRO A 152 -1.90 9.15 19.28
C PRO A 152 -0.88 8.43 18.38
N PRO A 153 -0.60 7.12 18.52
CA PRO A 153 0.28 6.41 17.59
C PRO A 153 -0.29 6.33 16.17
N MET A 154 -1.59 6.02 16.03
CA MET A 154 -2.24 5.91 14.72
C MET A 154 -2.36 7.26 14.02
N THR A 155 -2.74 8.31 14.76
CA THR A 155 -2.80 9.66 14.20
C THR A 155 -1.43 10.15 13.77
N ARG A 156 -0.37 9.92 14.56
CA ARG A 156 1.01 10.21 14.17
C ARG A 156 1.43 9.47 12.89
N PHE A 157 1.08 8.20 12.75
CA PHE A 157 1.34 7.44 11.53
C PHE A 157 0.68 8.10 10.31
N MET A 158 -0.60 8.46 10.42
CA MET A 158 -1.33 9.11 9.32
C MET A 158 -0.75 10.50 9.02
N ASP A 159 -0.44 11.29 10.05
CA ASP A 159 0.16 12.63 9.92
C ASP A 159 1.48 12.59 9.15
N ARG A 160 2.35 11.61 9.45
CA ARG A 160 3.62 11.40 8.73
C ARG A 160 3.42 11.11 7.24
N LEU A 161 2.32 10.46 6.85
CA LEU A 161 2.04 10.18 5.44
C LEU A 161 1.32 11.33 4.73
N GLU A 162 0.54 12.13 5.44
CA GLU A 162 -0.08 13.35 4.91
C GLU A 162 0.93 14.49 4.73
N ASP A 163 1.97 14.54 5.57
CA ASP A 163 3.11 15.44 5.45
C ASP A 163 4.42 14.79 5.95
N ALA A 164 5.20 14.25 5.02
CA ALA A 164 6.52 13.68 5.27
C ALA A 164 7.65 14.70 5.02
N SER A 165 7.39 16.02 5.09
CA SER A 165 8.38 17.05 4.76
C SER A 165 9.70 16.90 5.52
N GLU A 166 9.66 16.55 6.81
CA GLU A 166 10.86 16.36 7.62
C GLU A 166 11.70 15.18 7.12
N GLU A 167 11.08 14.02 6.94
CA GLU A 167 11.75 12.80 6.50
C GLU A 167 12.24 12.91 5.06
N ILE A 168 11.45 13.53 4.19
CA ILE A 168 11.85 13.82 2.81
C ILE A 168 13.01 14.81 2.78
N GLY A 169 13.02 15.84 3.64
CA GLY A 169 14.14 16.76 3.78
C GLY A 169 15.43 16.03 4.18
N ALA A 170 15.34 15.08 5.11
CA ALA A 170 16.46 14.22 5.49
C ALA A 170 16.94 13.35 4.32
N ILE A 171 16.02 12.75 3.56
CA ILE A 171 16.35 11.96 2.36
C ILE A 171 17.00 12.84 1.29
N GLN A 172 16.46 14.02 1.00
CA GLN A 172 17.03 14.97 0.03
C GLN A 172 18.44 15.42 0.44
N ALA A 173 18.68 15.65 1.73
CA ALA A 173 20.02 15.95 2.23
C ALA A 173 21.01 14.80 1.95
N LEU A 174 20.57 13.54 2.04
CA LEU A 174 21.38 12.39 1.63
C LEU A 174 21.57 12.31 0.11
N LEU A 175 20.54 12.64 -0.67
CA LEU A 175 20.61 12.64 -2.14
C LEU A 175 21.60 13.65 -2.70
N LYS A 176 21.90 14.74 -1.99
CA LYS A 176 22.97 15.71 -2.38
C LYS A 176 24.35 15.07 -2.55
N LYS A 177 24.60 13.90 -1.94
CA LYS A 177 25.82 13.12 -2.14
C LYS A 177 25.90 12.48 -3.54
N PHE A 178 24.79 12.48 -4.29
CA PHE A 178 24.68 11.94 -5.63
C PHE A 178 24.47 13.09 -6.62
N PRO A 179 25.47 13.46 -7.45
CA PRO A 179 25.38 14.61 -8.35
C PRO A 179 24.16 14.62 -9.27
N ARG A 180 23.64 13.44 -9.66
CA ARG A 180 22.45 13.28 -10.52
C ARG A 180 21.12 13.52 -9.80
N PHE A 181 21.09 13.41 -8.47
CA PHE A 181 19.85 13.36 -7.69
C PHE A 181 19.71 14.46 -6.63
N GLY A 182 20.70 15.34 -6.49
CA GLY A 182 20.70 16.38 -5.46
C GLY A 182 19.60 17.44 -5.59
N ASP A 183 18.99 17.54 -6.78
CA ASP A 183 17.91 18.45 -7.17
C ASP A 183 16.61 17.69 -7.52
N VAL A 184 16.48 16.42 -7.15
CA VAL A 184 15.18 15.72 -7.29
C VAL A 184 14.19 16.36 -6.33
N GLU A 185 13.12 16.92 -6.89
CA GLU A 185 11.96 17.34 -6.13
C GLU A 185 11.14 16.11 -5.72
N ILE A 186 10.88 15.99 -4.42
CA ILE A 186 10.09 14.89 -3.84
C ILE A 186 8.90 15.53 -3.15
N LEU A 187 7.70 15.08 -3.50
CA LEU A 187 6.47 15.60 -2.92
C LEU A 187 6.38 15.24 -1.44
N ALA A 188 6.21 16.25 -0.58
CA ALA A 188 6.09 16.10 0.87
C ALA A 188 4.94 15.18 1.29
N ARG A 189 3.78 15.33 0.64
CA ARG A 189 2.61 14.51 0.89
C ARG A 189 2.75 13.16 0.19
N VAL A 190 2.77 12.08 0.97
CA VAL A 190 2.83 10.70 0.45
C VAL A 190 1.44 10.24 0.00
N THR A 191 0.40 10.59 0.76
CA THR A 191 -0.99 10.26 0.41
C THR A 191 -1.98 11.28 0.96
N ASN A 192 -3.16 11.35 0.35
CA ASN A 192 -4.36 12.08 0.79
C ASN A 192 -5.61 11.19 0.80
N ASN A 193 -5.42 9.87 0.75
CA ASN A 193 -6.49 8.91 0.61
C ASN A 193 -6.20 7.65 1.45
N VAL A 194 -7.27 7.03 1.93
CA VAL A 194 -7.23 5.95 2.90
C VAL A 194 -8.24 4.86 2.55
N THR A 195 -7.84 3.61 2.77
CA THR A 195 -8.75 2.47 2.83
C THR A 195 -8.94 2.07 4.28
N LEU A 196 -10.18 2.11 4.74
CA LEU A 196 -10.60 1.48 5.99
C LEU A 196 -10.78 -0.01 5.74
N SER A 197 -9.88 -0.82 6.31
CA SER A 197 -10.00 -2.27 6.33
C SER A 197 -10.81 -2.69 7.55
N THR A 198 -12.03 -3.18 7.32
CA THR A 198 -12.92 -3.58 8.40
C THR A 198 -12.48 -4.91 8.99
N MET A 199 -12.37 -4.97 10.32
CA MET A 199 -12.10 -6.24 11.02
C MET A 199 -13.31 -7.18 10.92
N HIS A 200 -13.08 -8.49 11.12
CA HIS A 200 -14.17 -9.47 11.22
C HIS A 200 -15.16 -9.06 12.31
N GLY A 201 -16.45 -9.07 11.97
CA GLY A 201 -17.52 -8.72 12.91
C GLY A 201 -17.59 -7.24 13.31
N CYS A 202 -16.87 -6.34 12.61
CA CYS A 202 -16.96 -4.90 12.89
C CYS A 202 -18.39 -4.39 12.65
N PRO A 203 -19.08 -3.83 13.66
CA PRO A 203 -20.46 -3.38 13.52
C PRO A 203 -20.63 -2.27 12.46
N PRO A 204 -21.73 -2.24 11.69
CA PRO A 204 -21.95 -1.22 10.66
C PRO A 204 -21.89 0.23 11.17
N ASP A 205 -22.37 0.48 12.39
CA ASP A 205 -22.32 1.80 13.03
C ASP A 205 -20.89 2.20 13.40
N GLU A 206 -20.04 1.25 13.78
CA GLU A 206 -18.62 1.49 14.02
C GLU A 206 -17.89 1.83 12.71
N ILE A 207 -18.16 1.09 11.63
CA ILE A 207 -17.63 1.38 10.29
C ILE A 207 -18.03 2.79 9.84
N GLU A 208 -19.30 3.17 10.02
CA GLU A 208 -19.77 4.52 9.68
C GLU A 208 -19.03 5.60 10.46
N ARG A 209 -18.86 5.41 11.78
CA ARG A 209 -18.16 6.39 12.64
C ARG A 209 -16.71 6.56 12.24
N ILE A 210 -16.00 5.47 11.94
CA ILE A 210 -14.61 5.53 11.46
C ILE A 210 -14.54 6.22 10.10
N ALA A 211 -15.39 5.82 9.16
CA ALA A 211 -15.43 6.44 7.83
C ALA A 211 -15.71 7.95 7.91
N ARG A 212 -16.64 8.37 8.79
CA ARG A 212 -16.93 9.78 9.07
C ARG A 212 -15.71 10.50 9.63
N PHE A 213 -15.01 9.92 10.60
CA PHE A 213 -13.77 10.51 11.14
C PHE A 213 -12.71 10.71 10.04
N LEU A 214 -12.48 9.71 9.18
CA LEU A 214 -11.51 9.81 8.09
C LEU A 214 -11.93 10.83 7.01
N LEU A 215 -13.23 10.95 6.72
CA LEU A 215 -13.75 11.90 5.74
C LEU A 215 -13.83 13.34 6.25
N GLU A 216 -14.42 13.55 7.42
CA GLU A 216 -14.78 14.88 7.93
C GLU A 216 -13.66 15.50 8.78
N GLU A 217 -13.05 14.71 9.68
CA GLU A 217 -12.03 15.23 10.60
C GLU A 217 -10.63 15.17 9.97
N ARG A 218 -10.30 14.09 9.24
CA ARG A 218 -9.02 13.94 8.54
C ARG A 218 -9.03 14.54 7.14
N GLY A 219 -10.20 14.70 6.51
CA GLY A 219 -10.29 15.22 5.14
C GLY A 219 -9.70 14.29 4.07
N LEU A 220 -9.62 12.99 4.34
CA LEU A 220 -9.04 12.00 3.43
C LEU A 220 -10.09 11.44 2.47
N HIS A 221 -9.71 11.21 1.21
CA HIS A 221 -10.55 10.42 0.31
C HIS A 221 -10.62 8.98 0.84
N THR A 222 -11.80 8.54 1.24
CA THR A 222 -11.97 7.31 2.03
C THR A 222 -12.66 6.22 1.22
N THR A 223 -12.06 5.03 1.21
CA THR A 223 -12.65 3.78 0.70
C THR A 223 -12.88 2.83 1.87
N VAL A 224 -13.96 2.04 1.85
CA VAL A 224 -14.20 1.00 2.86
C VAL A 224 -14.04 -0.37 2.21
N LYS A 225 -13.14 -1.19 2.75
CA LYS A 225 -12.86 -2.55 2.30
C LYS A 225 -13.58 -3.52 3.22
N LEU A 226 -14.64 -4.11 2.68
CA LEU A 226 -15.58 -4.97 3.40
C LEU A 226 -15.11 -6.42 3.46
N ASN A 227 -15.48 -7.09 4.54
CA ASN A 227 -15.25 -8.53 4.69
C ASN A 227 -16.25 -9.34 3.82
N PRO A 228 -15.81 -10.35 3.06
CA PRO A 228 -16.71 -11.19 2.27
C PRO A 228 -17.77 -11.93 3.10
N THR A 229 -17.54 -12.15 4.40
CA THR A 229 -18.51 -12.84 5.29
C THR A 229 -19.84 -12.09 5.41
N LEU A 230 -19.86 -10.78 5.09
CA LEU A 230 -21.08 -9.98 5.03
C LEU A 230 -22.10 -10.47 3.99
N LEU A 231 -21.70 -11.32 3.03
CA LEU A 231 -22.64 -11.97 2.11
C LEU A 231 -23.51 -13.03 2.77
N GLY A 232 -23.15 -13.46 3.99
CA GLY A 232 -23.80 -14.55 4.69
C GLY A 232 -23.24 -15.92 4.30
N GLN A 233 -23.42 -16.90 5.20
CA GLN A 233 -22.83 -18.23 5.08
C GLN A 233 -23.19 -18.93 3.77
N GLU A 234 -24.48 -18.95 3.41
CA GLU A 234 -24.96 -19.65 2.20
C GLU A 234 -24.26 -19.13 0.95
N ALA A 235 -24.17 -17.81 0.78
CA ALA A 235 -23.56 -17.19 -0.39
C ALA A 235 -22.04 -17.43 -0.43
N VAL A 236 -21.34 -17.28 0.70
CA VAL A 236 -19.89 -17.52 0.78
C VAL A 236 -19.56 -18.97 0.48
N MET A 237 -20.28 -19.92 1.08
CA MET A 237 -20.05 -21.35 0.87
C MET A 237 -20.38 -21.76 -0.58
N HIS A 238 -21.43 -21.20 -1.20
CA HIS A 238 -21.75 -21.43 -2.61
C HIS A 238 -20.62 -20.95 -3.53
N VAL A 239 -20.05 -19.76 -3.30
CA VAL A 239 -18.92 -19.25 -4.08
C VAL A 239 -17.69 -20.16 -3.93
N LEU A 240 -17.34 -20.54 -2.71
CA LEU A 240 -16.18 -21.41 -2.46
C LEU A 240 -16.35 -22.79 -3.10
N HIS A 241 -17.48 -23.45 -2.87
CA HIS A 241 -17.65 -24.88 -3.20
C HIS A 241 -18.11 -25.13 -4.64
N ASP A 242 -19.03 -24.31 -5.13
CA ASP A 242 -19.71 -24.56 -6.41
C ASP A 242 -19.08 -23.76 -7.56
N HIS A 243 -18.55 -22.56 -7.28
CA HIS A 243 -17.92 -21.72 -8.30
C HIS A 243 -16.41 -21.88 -8.38
N LEU A 244 -15.71 -21.83 -7.24
CA LEU A 244 -14.25 -21.91 -7.19
C LEU A 244 -13.74 -23.35 -7.06
N GLY A 245 -14.56 -24.26 -6.52
CA GLY A 245 -14.25 -25.67 -6.40
C GLY A 245 -13.51 -26.07 -5.10
N PHE A 246 -13.33 -25.14 -4.17
CA PHE A 246 -12.66 -25.33 -2.87
C PHE A 246 -13.57 -26.05 -1.86
N ARG A 247 -13.95 -27.29 -2.16
CA ARG A 247 -14.96 -28.06 -1.40
C ARG A 247 -14.46 -28.53 -0.04
N GLU A 248 -13.15 -28.56 0.15
CA GLU A 248 -12.45 -28.90 1.38
C GLU A 248 -12.45 -27.75 2.40
N ILE A 249 -12.62 -26.50 1.97
CA ILE A 249 -12.65 -25.35 2.87
C ILE A 249 -13.97 -25.32 3.65
N HIS A 250 -13.87 -25.26 4.99
CA HIS A 250 -15.01 -25.07 5.88
C HIS A 250 -14.81 -23.82 6.73
N ILE A 251 -15.80 -22.92 6.70
CA ILE A 251 -15.83 -21.71 7.54
C ILE A 251 -16.82 -21.94 8.70
N PRO A 252 -16.37 -21.84 9.96
CA PRO A 252 -17.25 -22.00 11.12
C PRO A 252 -18.37 -20.95 11.18
N ASP A 253 -19.57 -21.34 11.61
CA ASP A 253 -20.76 -20.48 11.68
C ASP A 253 -20.51 -19.15 12.43
N ARG A 254 -19.72 -19.19 13.50
CA ARG A 254 -19.32 -18.01 14.31
C ARG A 254 -18.68 -16.86 13.52
N VAL A 255 -18.20 -17.11 12.29
CA VAL A 255 -17.58 -16.11 11.42
C VAL A 255 -18.65 -15.23 10.74
N PHE A 256 -19.89 -15.70 10.72
CA PHE A 256 -21.06 -15.03 10.14
C PHE A 256 -22.02 -14.43 11.20
N GLU A 257 -21.70 -14.61 12.49
CA GLU A 257 -22.41 -14.04 13.64
C GLU A 257 -21.82 -12.67 14.03
#